data_AF-A0A836TZM3-F1
#
_entry.id   AF-A0A836TZM3-F1
#
_cell.length_a   1.000
_cell.length_b   1.000
_cell.length_c   1.000
_cell.angle_alpha   90.00
_cell.angle_beta   90.00
_cell.angle_gamma   90.00
#
_symmetry.space_group_name_H-M   'P 1'
#
loop_
_entity.id
_entity.type
_entity.pdbx_description
1 polymer ?
#
loop_
_entity_poly.entity_id
_entity_poly.type
_entity_poly.pdbx_seq_one_letter_code
_entity_poly.pdbx_strand_id
1 'polypeptide(L)'
;AAGGFTAIAAMPNTDPPPDEVPHLEDVIRRGKRDGKVRVYVIGCITRGRRGQQLAPLQELATAGAVAFSDDGDPVEDERLMRQALQISQQIGRPIFPHEEFRAISDGGCMHAGDIAQRLGVKGMPPAAEDDMIARDIELVRQTGGALHIAHISTAGTVDLVRAAKADGLPVTCEVLPHHFYLTDEEVERQGAMAKMAPPLRSDGDVEAMKAGLADGTIDTIATDHAPHTAQEKALPLEQAPFGIVGLETAIGLSMTILVEGGRLDLPTLVEKWTWAPASILGLPGGRLTPGAVGDVTILDPECRWTVDPAAFCSKSTNTPFVGMDLVGRAVATIVAGQIVYQDGLCS
;
A
#
# COMPACT_ATOMS: atom_id res chain seq x y z
N ALA A 1 -15.32 0.76 2.11
CA ALA A 1 -16.47 1.11 2.96
C ALA A 1 -16.55 0.21 4.19
N ALA A 2 -16.70 -1.12 4.06
CA ALA A 2 -16.79 -2.03 5.23
C ALA A 2 -15.59 -1.91 6.19
N GLY A 3 -14.37 -1.78 5.67
CA GLY A 3 -13.17 -1.53 6.46
C GLY A 3 -12.97 -0.08 6.94
N GLY A 4 -13.99 0.79 6.90
CA GLY A 4 -13.86 2.18 7.37
C GLY A 4 -13.21 3.17 6.40
N PHE A 5 -12.87 2.76 5.18
CA PHE A 5 -12.32 3.67 4.17
C PHE A 5 -13.42 4.48 3.47
N THR A 6 -13.28 5.80 3.46
CA THR A 6 -14.12 6.77 2.72
C THR A 6 -13.50 7.22 1.40
N ALA A 7 -12.20 6.99 1.23
CA ALA A 7 -11.42 7.27 0.03
C ALA A 7 -10.37 6.18 -0.18
N ILE A 8 -10.02 5.92 -1.45
CA ILE A 8 -8.92 5.06 -1.87
C ILE A 8 -8.16 5.73 -3.02
N ALA A 9 -6.88 5.37 -3.19
CA ALA A 9 -6.11 5.63 -4.39
C ALA A 9 -5.91 4.30 -5.13
N ALA A 10 -6.43 4.20 -6.35
CA ALA A 10 -6.34 2.99 -7.16
C ALA A 10 -5.02 2.98 -7.94
N MET A 11 -4.26 1.89 -7.79
CA MET A 11 -3.01 1.65 -8.52
C MET A 11 -3.26 1.46 -10.03
N PRO A 12 -2.26 1.75 -10.89
CA PRO A 12 -2.42 1.75 -12.35
C PRO A 12 -2.29 0.37 -13.00
N ASN A 13 -2.30 -0.71 -12.22
CA ASN A 13 -2.06 -2.07 -12.69
C ASN A 13 -3.28 -2.77 -13.31
N THR A 14 -4.06 -2.03 -14.09
CA THR A 14 -5.23 -2.51 -14.85
C THR A 14 -4.91 -2.73 -16.33
N ASP A 15 -5.86 -3.34 -17.05
CA ASP A 15 -5.81 -3.51 -18.51
C ASP A 15 -7.09 -2.92 -19.15
N PRO A 16 -6.99 -1.85 -19.97
CA PRO A 16 -5.78 -1.04 -20.21
C PRO A 16 -5.34 -0.28 -18.94
N PRO A 17 -4.04 0.07 -18.83
CA PRO A 17 -3.55 0.90 -17.72
C PRO A 17 -3.88 2.39 -17.95
N PRO A 18 -3.96 3.22 -16.89
CA PRO A 18 -4.19 4.67 -17.00
C PRO A 18 -2.90 5.42 -17.37
N ASP A 19 -2.35 5.09 -18.54
CA ASP A 19 -1.13 5.67 -19.12
C ASP A 19 -1.40 6.73 -20.20
N GLU A 20 -2.66 6.91 -20.56
CA GLU A 20 -3.15 7.96 -21.47
C GLU A 20 -4.41 8.61 -20.89
N VAL A 21 -4.67 9.87 -21.26
CA VAL A 21 -5.80 10.65 -20.73
C VAL A 21 -7.15 9.92 -20.87
N PRO A 22 -7.51 9.33 -22.03
CA PRO A 22 -8.80 8.63 -22.15
C PRO A 22 -8.94 7.44 -21.21
N HIS A 23 -7.85 6.70 -20.95
CA HIS A 23 -7.87 5.57 -20.02
C HIS A 23 -8.04 6.05 -18.56
N LEU A 24 -7.28 7.08 -18.17
CA LEU A 24 -7.38 7.68 -16.85
C LEU A 24 -8.80 8.23 -16.59
N GLU A 25 -9.34 9.01 -17.52
CA GLU A 25 -10.69 9.59 -17.42
C GLU A 25 -11.77 8.51 -17.34
N ASP A 26 -11.60 7.40 -18.06
CA ASP A 26 -12.50 6.27 -17.97
C ASP A 26 -12.52 5.66 -16.56
N VAL A 27 -11.36 5.44 -15.94
CA VAL A 27 -11.25 4.94 -14.57
C VAL A 27 -11.87 5.93 -13.58
N ILE A 28 -11.58 7.23 -13.70
CA ILE A 28 -12.17 8.29 -12.85
C ILE A 28 -13.70 8.27 -12.97
N ARG A 29 -14.22 8.17 -14.20
CA ARG A 29 -15.67 8.15 -14.46
C ARG A 29 -16.34 6.91 -13.88
N ARG A 30 -15.72 5.73 -14.01
CA ARG A 30 -16.21 4.48 -13.39
C ARG A 30 -16.18 4.58 -11.88
N GLY A 31 -15.10 5.12 -11.30
CA GLY A 31 -14.98 5.36 -9.87
C GLY A 31 -16.11 6.25 -9.33
N LYS A 32 -16.48 7.32 -10.04
CA LYS A 32 -17.62 8.18 -9.68
C LYS A 32 -18.98 7.50 -9.85
N ARG A 33 -19.13 6.63 -10.85
CA ARG A 33 -20.41 5.96 -11.16
C ARG A 33 -20.69 4.79 -10.23
N ASP A 34 -19.69 3.94 -10.01
CA ASP A 34 -19.83 2.63 -9.36
C ASP A 34 -19.27 2.62 -7.93
N GLY A 35 -18.37 3.55 -7.61
CA GLY A 35 -17.71 3.62 -6.32
C GLY A 35 -18.67 3.95 -5.18
N LYS A 36 -18.55 3.20 -4.08
CA LYS A 36 -19.20 3.52 -2.80
C LYS A 36 -18.43 4.53 -1.97
N VAL A 37 -17.18 4.78 -2.34
CA VAL A 37 -16.21 5.63 -1.66
C VAL A 37 -15.52 6.48 -2.72
N ARG A 38 -14.78 7.51 -2.31
CA ARG A 38 -14.00 8.30 -3.26
C ARG A 38 -12.91 7.44 -3.88
N VAL A 39 -12.81 7.46 -5.20
CA VAL A 39 -11.75 6.78 -5.94
C VAL A 39 -10.86 7.85 -6.57
N TYR A 40 -9.67 8.00 -6.01
CA TYR A 40 -8.57 8.72 -6.65
C TYR A 40 -7.79 7.74 -7.51
N VAL A 41 -7.20 8.23 -8.60
CA VAL A 41 -6.53 7.37 -9.59
C VAL A 41 -5.07 7.78 -9.70
N ILE A 42 -4.18 6.79 -9.56
CA ILE A 42 -2.76 6.93 -9.80
C ILE A 42 -2.53 6.63 -11.29
N GLY A 43 -1.81 7.52 -11.99
CA GLY A 43 -1.46 7.32 -13.40
C GLY A 43 -0.18 6.50 -13.56
N CYS A 44 0.09 6.01 -14.77
CA CYS A 44 1.36 5.31 -15.02
C CYS A 44 2.57 6.26 -15.03
N ILE A 45 3.74 5.79 -14.59
CA ILE A 45 5.02 6.44 -14.87
C ILE A 45 5.38 6.22 -16.34
N THR A 46 5.22 4.99 -16.84
CA THR A 46 5.56 4.62 -18.22
C THR A 46 4.38 4.10 -19.02
N ARG A 47 4.46 4.26 -20.35
CA ARG A 47 3.45 3.72 -21.27
C ARG A 47 3.37 2.20 -21.13
N GLY A 48 2.16 1.71 -20.88
CA GLY A 48 1.86 0.31 -20.66
C GLY A 48 2.54 -0.32 -19.44
N ARG A 49 3.09 0.48 -18.50
CA ARG A 49 3.93 0.03 -17.37
C ARG A 49 5.13 -0.81 -17.80
N ARG A 50 5.77 -0.45 -18.93
CA ARG A 50 6.84 -1.24 -19.54
C ARG A 50 8.26 -0.81 -19.17
N GLY A 51 8.44 0.30 -18.45
CA GLY A 51 9.77 0.80 -18.12
C GLY A 51 10.58 1.29 -19.35
N GLN A 52 9.92 1.59 -20.48
CA GLN A 52 10.60 1.89 -21.76
C GLN A 52 10.47 3.36 -22.19
N GLN A 53 9.32 3.99 -21.89
CA GLN A 53 9.01 5.36 -22.29
C GLN A 53 8.05 5.97 -21.28
N LEU A 54 8.30 7.21 -20.85
CA LEU A 54 7.39 7.93 -19.97
C LEU A 54 5.98 8.07 -20.58
N ALA A 55 4.98 7.94 -19.72
CA ALA A 55 3.62 8.39 -19.97
C ALA A 55 3.57 9.94 -19.98
N PRO A 56 2.54 10.58 -20.56
CA PRO A 56 2.43 12.04 -20.57
C PRO A 56 2.00 12.58 -19.19
N LEU A 57 2.90 12.53 -18.20
CA LEU A 57 2.59 12.77 -16.79
C LEU A 57 1.91 14.13 -16.54
N GLN A 58 2.33 15.18 -17.23
CA GLN A 58 1.72 16.52 -17.13
C GLN A 58 0.23 16.51 -17.56
N GLU A 59 -0.08 15.83 -18.66
CA GLU A 59 -1.43 15.72 -19.19
C GLU A 59 -2.29 14.87 -18.27
N LEU A 60 -1.76 13.75 -17.78
CA LEU A 60 -2.41 12.87 -16.81
C LEU A 60 -2.70 13.60 -15.48
N ALA A 61 -1.75 14.39 -14.97
CA ALA A 61 -1.96 15.21 -13.77
C ALA A 61 -3.10 16.22 -13.97
N THR A 62 -3.14 16.86 -15.16
CA THR A 62 -4.21 17.81 -15.52
C THR A 62 -5.57 17.11 -15.61
N ALA A 63 -5.60 15.87 -16.12
CA ALA A 63 -6.79 15.05 -16.22
C ALA A 63 -7.25 14.43 -14.87
N GLY A 64 -6.43 14.54 -13.81
CA GLY A 64 -6.82 14.20 -12.44
C GLY A 64 -6.02 13.07 -11.78
N ALA A 65 -4.89 12.65 -12.35
CA ALA A 65 -3.98 11.74 -11.69
C ALA A 65 -3.40 12.38 -10.42
N VAL A 66 -3.46 11.66 -9.29
CA VAL A 66 -3.05 12.19 -7.98
C VAL A 66 -1.59 11.87 -7.63
N ALA A 67 -1.02 10.87 -8.28
CA ALA A 67 0.36 10.43 -8.20
C ALA A 67 0.68 9.59 -9.45
N PHE A 68 1.93 9.12 -9.57
CA PHE A 68 2.37 8.26 -10.66
C PHE A 68 3.08 7.01 -10.17
N SER A 69 2.68 5.84 -10.67
CA SER A 69 3.26 4.55 -10.31
C SER A 69 3.29 3.62 -11.53
N ASP A 70 4.18 2.64 -11.57
CA ASP A 70 4.06 1.50 -12.49
C ASP A 70 3.77 0.20 -11.71
N ASP A 71 3.15 0.32 -10.53
CA ASP A 71 2.88 -0.75 -9.55
C ASP A 71 2.73 -2.16 -10.16
N GLY A 72 3.42 -3.12 -9.54
CA GLY A 72 3.67 -4.46 -10.08
C GLY A 72 4.82 -4.55 -11.10
N ASP A 73 5.21 -3.45 -11.75
CA ASP A 73 6.30 -3.39 -12.73
C ASP A 73 7.34 -2.29 -12.37
N PRO A 74 8.55 -2.66 -11.91
CA PRO A 74 9.60 -1.70 -11.55
C PRO A 74 10.08 -0.85 -12.72
N VAL A 75 10.43 0.40 -12.43
CA VAL A 75 11.12 1.30 -13.36
C VAL A 75 12.63 1.21 -13.11
N GLU A 76 13.30 0.27 -13.79
CA GLU A 76 14.75 0.04 -13.64
C GLU A 76 15.62 1.07 -14.37
N ASP A 77 15.14 1.67 -15.46
CA ASP A 77 15.87 2.71 -16.21
C ASP A 77 15.96 4.00 -15.38
N GLU A 78 17.13 4.23 -14.79
CA GLU A 78 17.46 5.41 -13.99
C GLU A 78 17.19 6.72 -14.74
N ARG A 79 17.41 6.75 -16.06
CA ARG A 79 17.14 7.95 -16.88
C ARG A 79 15.65 8.26 -16.89
N LEU A 80 14.79 7.25 -17.02
CA LEU A 80 13.34 7.45 -16.98
C LEU A 80 12.89 7.88 -15.59
N MET A 81 13.39 7.23 -14.53
CA MET A 81 13.03 7.59 -13.15
C MET A 81 13.45 9.03 -12.81
N ARG A 82 14.67 9.42 -13.19
CA ARG A 82 15.17 10.79 -13.06
C ARG A 82 14.28 11.81 -13.78
N GLN A 83 13.86 11.52 -15.01
CA GLN A 83 12.96 12.39 -15.74
C GLN A 83 11.56 12.46 -15.09
N ALA A 84 11.04 11.34 -14.59
CA ALA A 84 9.78 11.29 -13.85
C ALA A 84 9.85 12.15 -12.58
N LEU A 85 10.93 12.07 -11.81
CA LEU A 85 11.14 12.89 -10.61
C LEU A 85 11.29 14.39 -10.93
N GLN A 86 11.97 14.74 -12.03
CA GLN A 86 12.03 16.13 -12.50
C GLN A 86 10.64 16.67 -12.86
N ILE A 87 9.82 15.86 -13.53
CA ILE A 87 8.44 16.25 -13.86
C ILE A 87 7.59 16.33 -12.60
N SER A 88 7.73 15.37 -11.67
CA SER A 88 7.06 15.36 -10.36
C SER A 88 7.26 16.66 -9.60
N GLN A 89 8.49 17.17 -9.55
CA GLN A 89 8.81 18.47 -8.94
C GLN A 89 8.01 19.62 -9.58
N GLN A 90 7.92 19.63 -10.92
CA GLN A 90 7.25 20.70 -11.67
C GLN A 90 5.73 20.68 -11.49
N ILE A 91 5.13 19.49 -11.42
CA ILE A 91 3.66 19.32 -11.35
C ILE A 91 3.13 19.22 -9.92
N GLY A 92 4.01 19.07 -8.93
CA GLY A 92 3.63 18.90 -7.53
C GLY A 92 2.87 17.60 -7.26
N ARG A 93 3.24 16.52 -7.94
CA ARG A 93 2.66 15.17 -7.76
C ARG A 93 3.75 14.15 -7.47
N PRO A 94 3.62 13.31 -6.42
CA PRO A 94 4.64 12.35 -6.06
C PRO A 94 4.74 11.16 -7.04
N ILE A 95 5.92 10.56 -7.10
CA ILE A 95 6.18 9.27 -7.75
C ILE A 95 6.11 8.15 -6.70
N PHE A 96 5.40 7.08 -7.01
CA PHE A 96 5.11 5.91 -6.18
C PHE A 96 5.68 4.65 -6.88
N PRO A 97 7.00 4.45 -6.98
CA PRO A 97 7.52 3.27 -7.64
C PRO A 97 7.25 2.01 -6.83
N HIS A 98 7.09 0.88 -7.54
CA HIS A 98 7.26 -0.44 -6.94
C HIS A 98 8.77 -0.74 -6.92
N GLU A 99 9.36 -0.68 -5.73
CA GLU A 99 10.80 -0.70 -5.54
C GLU A 99 11.34 -2.13 -5.51
N GLU A 100 11.79 -2.60 -6.66
CA GLU A 100 12.32 -3.96 -6.80
C GLU A 100 13.27 -4.06 -8.01
N PHE A 101 14.54 -4.40 -7.79
CA PHE A 101 15.42 -4.85 -8.86
C PHE A 101 15.10 -6.30 -9.24
N ARG A 102 14.44 -6.51 -10.39
CA ARG A 102 14.08 -7.84 -10.88
C ARG A 102 15.31 -8.68 -11.15
N ALA A 103 16.42 -8.09 -11.57
CA ALA A 103 17.69 -8.80 -11.72
C ALA A 103 18.15 -9.55 -10.44
N ILE A 104 17.70 -9.10 -9.25
CA ILE A 104 18.01 -9.70 -7.96
C ILE A 104 16.90 -10.68 -7.52
N SER A 105 15.63 -10.33 -7.70
CA SER A 105 14.49 -11.07 -7.16
C SER A 105 13.82 -12.05 -8.13
N ASP A 106 14.07 -11.97 -9.45
CA ASP A 106 13.27 -12.65 -10.48
C ASP A 106 13.13 -14.16 -10.24
N GLY A 107 11.91 -14.70 -10.35
CA GLY A 107 11.58 -16.08 -10.02
C GLY A 107 11.56 -16.41 -8.52
N GLY A 108 11.82 -15.44 -7.63
CA GLY A 108 11.59 -15.57 -6.20
C GLY A 108 10.10 -15.54 -5.86
N CYS A 109 9.67 -16.20 -4.77
CA CYS A 109 8.26 -16.27 -4.38
C CYS A 109 7.96 -15.96 -2.91
N MET A 110 8.98 -15.69 -2.10
CA MET A 110 8.90 -15.33 -0.68
C MET A 110 10.21 -14.70 -0.21
N HIS A 111 10.39 -14.34 1.06
CA HIS A 111 11.66 -13.81 1.56
C HIS A 111 12.83 -14.80 1.40
N ALA A 112 14.00 -14.31 1.01
CA ALA A 112 15.23 -15.10 0.99
C ALA A 112 15.81 -15.27 2.40
N GLY A 113 15.22 -16.19 3.17
CA GLY A 113 15.66 -16.59 4.51
C GLY A 113 15.69 -18.11 4.70
N ASP A 114 15.79 -18.54 5.95
CA ASP A 114 15.83 -19.96 6.32
C ASP A 114 14.59 -20.72 5.85
N ILE A 115 13.42 -20.08 5.86
CA ILE A 115 12.16 -20.69 5.45
C ILE A 115 12.18 -21.06 3.95
N ALA A 116 12.66 -20.16 3.09
CA ALA A 116 12.80 -20.45 1.66
C ALA A 116 13.74 -21.62 1.39
N GLN A 117 14.84 -21.73 2.16
CA GLN A 117 15.76 -22.87 2.08
C GLN A 117 15.08 -24.17 2.50
N ARG A 118 14.30 -24.17 3.59
CA ARG A 118 13.54 -25.35 4.05
C ARG A 118 12.49 -25.81 3.03
N LEU A 119 11.79 -24.85 2.41
CA LEU A 119 10.78 -25.12 1.39
C LEU A 119 11.37 -25.48 0.03
N GLY A 120 12.68 -25.26 -0.18
CA GLY A 120 13.36 -25.55 -1.44
C GLY A 120 12.96 -24.62 -2.58
N VAL A 121 12.54 -23.39 -2.26
CA VAL A 121 12.09 -22.38 -3.24
C VAL A 121 13.08 -21.22 -3.35
N LYS A 122 13.05 -20.49 -4.46
CA LYS A 122 13.83 -19.26 -4.60
C LYS A 122 13.19 -18.15 -3.76
N GLY A 123 13.98 -17.54 -2.88
CA GLY A 123 13.58 -16.35 -2.14
C GLY A 123 13.93 -15.05 -2.88
N MET A 124 13.30 -13.96 -2.47
CA MET A 124 13.50 -12.59 -2.88
C MET A 124 14.38 -11.90 -1.82
N PRO A 125 15.64 -11.58 -2.14
CA PRO A 125 16.57 -10.94 -1.20
C PRO A 125 16.09 -9.54 -0.77
N PRO A 126 16.35 -9.10 0.47
CA PRO A 126 16.14 -7.71 0.90
C PRO A 126 16.80 -6.67 -0.03
N ALA A 127 18.00 -6.99 -0.54
CA ALA A 127 18.73 -6.13 -1.47
C ALA A 127 17.96 -5.74 -2.74
N ALA A 128 16.98 -6.56 -3.18
CA ALA A 128 16.16 -6.20 -4.34
C ALA A 128 15.34 -4.91 -4.09
N GLU A 129 14.89 -4.71 -2.85
CA GLU A 129 14.16 -3.52 -2.39
C GLU A 129 15.13 -2.41 -1.98
N ASP A 130 16.08 -2.73 -1.10
CA ASP A 130 17.00 -1.75 -0.50
C ASP A 130 17.84 -1.01 -1.55
N ASP A 131 18.38 -1.73 -2.54
CA ASP A 131 19.25 -1.14 -3.55
C ASP A 131 18.46 -0.19 -4.47
N MET A 132 17.21 -0.53 -4.79
CA MET A 132 16.37 0.30 -5.66
C MET A 132 15.98 1.61 -4.95
N ILE A 133 15.60 1.50 -3.67
CA ILE A 133 15.29 2.64 -2.83
C ILE A 133 16.51 3.55 -2.65
N ALA A 134 17.69 2.97 -2.44
CA ALA A 134 18.93 3.75 -2.33
C ALA A 134 19.22 4.54 -3.61
N ARG A 135 19.01 3.93 -4.79
CA ARG A 135 19.11 4.60 -6.09
C ARG A 135 18.11 5.77 -6.16
N ASP A 136 16.84 5.54 -5.85
CA ASP A 136 15.79 6.55 -6.03
C ASP A 136 15.89 7.70 -5.03
N ILE A 137 16.35 7.46 -3.81
CA ILE A 137 16.72 8.50 -2.85
C ILE A 137 17.83 9.41 -3.42
N GLU A 138 18.84 8.85 -4.08
CA GLU A 138 19.89 9.64 -4.72
C GLU A 138 19.36 10.46 -5.91
N LEU A 139 18.42 9.90 -6.69
CA LEU A 139 17.75 10.67 -7.73
C LEU A 139 16.91 11.81 -7.16
N VAL A 140 16.22 11.60 -6.03
CA VAL A 140 15.51 12.66 -5.32
C VAL A 140 16.46 13.77 -4.87
N ARG A 141 17.62 13.42 -4.31
CA ARG A 141 18.65 14.41 -3.92
C ARG A 141 19.10 15.29 -5.09
N GLN A 142 19.15 14.72 -6.29
CA GLN A 142 19.59 15.42 -7.51
C GLN A 142 18.47 16.22 -8.19
N THR A 143 17.21 15.81 -8.05
CA THR A 143 16.07 16.37 -8.81
C THR A 143 15.11 17.19 -7.98
N GLY A 144 15.03 16.94 -6.67
CA GLY A 144 14.05 17.54 -5.76
C GLY A 144 12.61 17.09 -5.99
N GLY A 145 12.38 16.08 -6.83
CA GLY A 145 11.06 15.46 -7.02
C GLY A 145 10.58 14.73 -5.77
N ALA A 146 9.27 14.67 -5.55
CA ALA A 146 8.70 13.99 -4.39
C ALA A 146 8.60 12.48 -4.66
N LEU A 147 9.17 11.69 -3.76
CA LEU A 147 9.15 10.23 -3.80
C LEU A 147 8.33 9.70 -2.62
N HIS A 148 7.40 8.81 -2.91
CA HIS A 148 6.70 8.02 -1.90
C HIS A 148 7.00 6.55 -2.14
N ILE A 149 7.71 5.94 -1.22
CA ILE A 149 8.14 4.54 -1.31
C ILE A 149 7.00 3.66 -0.84
N ALA A 150 6.43 2.90 -1.77
CA ALA A 150 5.32 1.99 -1.50
C ALA A 150 5.78 0.81 -0.62
N HIS A 151 4.88 0.38 0.27
CA HIS A 151 4.91 -0.89 1.02
C HIS A 151 6.30 -1.39 1.44
N ILE A 152 7.05 -0.63 2.23
CA ILE A 152 8.38 -1.03 2.68
C ILE A 152 8.32 -2.29 3.57
N SER A 153 9.37 -3.12 3.52
CA SER A 153 9.36 -4.42 4.19
C SER A 153 10.68 -4.85 4.84
N THR A 154 11.75 -4.07 4.71
CA THR A 154 13.06 -4.39 5.32
C THR A 154 13.48 -3.38 6.39
N ALA A 155 14.26 -3.82 7.37
CA ALA A 155 14.92 -2.91 8.32
C ALA A 155 15.90 -1.95 7.61
N GLY A 156 16.59 -2.42 6.57
CA GLY A 156 17.51 -1.60 5.77
C GLY A 156 16.82 -0.42 5.10
N THR A 157 15.62 -0.65 4.55
CA THR A 157 14.80 0.40 3.94
C THR A 157 14.34 1.43 4.96
N VAL A 158 13.97 1.01 6.18
CA VAL A 158 13.66 1.96 7.26
C VAL A 158 14.85 2.88 7.55
N ASP A 159 16.07 2.34 7.59
CA ASP A 159 17.28 3.14 7.82
C ASP A 159 17.57 4.10 6.66
N LEU A 160 17.39 3.66 5.41
CA LEU A 160 17.52 4.50 4.21
C LEU A 160 16.52 5.68 4.23
N VAL A 161 15.25 5.41 4.53
CA VAL A 161 14.22 6.46 4.64
C VAL A 161 14.54 7.42 5.77
N ARG A 162 14.96 6.92 6.93
CA ARG A 162 15.34 7.75 8.08
C ARG A 162 16.48 8.71 7.71
N ALA A 163 17.51 8.21 7.04
CA ALA A 163 18.62 9.03 6.57
C ALA A 163 18.16 10.08 5.54
N ALA A 164 17.35 9.70 4.55
CA ALA A 164 16.81 10.62 3.56
C ALA A 164 15.99 11.77 4.19
N LYS A 165 15.17 11.44 5.20
CA LYS A 165 14.40 12.43 5.97
C LYS A 165 15.29 13.34 6.81
N ALA A 166 16.35 12.80 7.43
CA ALA A 166 17.32 13.60 8.18
C ALA A 166 18.07 14.60 7.27
N ASP A 167 18.30 14.23 6.00
CA ASP A 167 18.84 15.12 4.96
C ASP A 167 17.81 16.16 4.45
N GLY A 168 16.56 16.10 4.90
CA GLY A 168 15.48 17.00 4.47
C GLY A 168 14.96 16.72 3.06
N LEU A 169 15.20 15.52 2.52
CA LEU A 169 14.71 15.14 1.20
C LEU A 169 13.18 14.94 1.21
N PRO A 170 12.49 15.23 0.08
CA PRO A 170 11.04 15.01 -0.06
C PRO A 170 10.73 13.51 -0.28
N VAL A 171 11.12 12.68 0.69
CA VAL A 171 10.91 11.23 0.72
C VAL A 171 9.92 10.89 1.81
N THR A 172 8.89 10.14 1.44
CA THR A 172 7.93 9.53 2.36
C THR A 172 7.82 8.04 2.08
N CYS A 173 7.25 7.27 3.01
CA CYS A 173 6.97 5.86 2.77
C CYS A 173 5.71 5.39 3.50
N GLU A 174 5.23 4.24 3.07
CA GLU A 174 4.13 3.51 3.70
C GLU A 174 4.54 2.09 4.06
N VAL A 175 3.83 1.52 5.03
CA VAL A 175 3.94 0.10 5.39
C VAL A 175 2.56 -0.53 5.42
N LEU A 176 2.50 -1.85 5.25
CA LEU A 176 1.26 -2.61 5.18
C LEU A 176 0.98 -3.37 6.49
N PRO A 177 -0.29 -3.59 6.88
CA PRO A 177 -0.64 -4.34 8.08
C PRO A 177 -0.03 -5.73 8.21
N HIS A 178 0.17 -6.42 7.09
CA HIS A 178 0.83 -7.71 7.10
C HIS A 178 2.33 -7.62 7.37
N HIS A 179 3.02 -6.54 6.98
CA HIS A 179 4.48 -6.38 7.18
C HIS A 179 4.88 -5.93 8.58
N PHE A 180 3.97 -5.34 9.36
CA PHE A 180 4.22 -5.08 10.79
C PHE A 180 3.63 -6.13 11.72
N TYR A 181 3.17 -7.28 11.19
CA TYR A 181 2.58 -8.33 12.01
C TYR A 181 3.07 -9.74 11.67
N LEU A 182 3.05 -10.13 10.39
CA LEU A 182 3.40 -11.48 9.97
C LEU A 182 4.86 -11.57 9.51
N THR A 183 5.44 -12.75 9.69
CA THR A 183 6.76 -13.12 9.16
C THR A 183 6.66 -14.13 8.02
N ASP A 184 7.79 -14.42 7.39
CA ASP A 184 7.92 -15.45 6.36
C ASP A 184 7.55 -16.87 6.83
N GLU A 185 7.48 -17.14 8.13
CA GLU A 185 6.95 -18.38 8.71
C GLU A 185 5.49 -18.65 8.27
N GLU A 186 4.71 -17.60 8.03
CA GLU A 186 3.32 -17.73 7.59
C GLU A 186 3.21 -18.29 6.16
N VAL A 187 4.25 -18.12 5.35
CA VAL A 187 4.34 -18.77 4.03
C VAL A 187 4.56 -20.27 4.17
N GLU A 188 5.34 -20.73 5.16
CA GLU A 188 5.48 -22.17 5.45
C GLU A 188 4.15 -22.76 5.94
N ARG A 189 3.43 -22.02 6.78
CA ARG A 189 2.15 -22.48 7.37
C ARG A 189 1.00 -22.46 6.37
N GLN A 190 0.91 -21.43 5.53
CA GLN A 190 -0.28 -21.15 4.71
C GLN A 190 -0.04 -21.14 3.20
N GLY A 191 1.22 -21.29 2.78
CA GLY A 191 1.60 -21.28 1.37
C GLY A 191 1.20 -19.99 0.66
N ALA A 192 0.59 -20.12 -0.51
CA ALA A 192 0.22 -19.00 -1.36
C ALA A 192 -0.72 -17.98 -0.68
N MET A 193 -1.50 -18.37 0.35
CA MET A 193 -2.38 -17.44 1.07
C MET A 193 -1.62 -16.37 1.85
N ALA A 194 -0.34 -16.59 2.15
CA ALA A 194 0.57 -15.62 2.74
C ALA A 194 1.61 -15.08 1.72
N LYS A 195 1.41 -15.31 0.42
CA LYS A 195 2.28 -14.83 -0.67
C LYS A 195 1.83 -13.46 -1.17
N MET A 196 2.67 -12.44 -0.98
CA MET A 196 2.55 -11.06 -1.50
C MET A 196 3.93 -10.48 -1.85
N ALA A 197 3.95 -9.34 -2.54
CA ALA A 197 5.16 -8.65 -2.96
C ALA A 197 5.08 -7.18 -2.50
N PRO A 198 6.06 -6.67 -1.72
CA PRO A 198 7.22 -7.39 -1.21
C PRO A 198 6.83 -8.49 -0.20
N PRO A 199 7.63 -9.55 -0.05
CA PRO A 199 7.26 -10.70 0.77
C PRO A 199 7.25 -10.36 2.27
N LEU A 200 6.55 -11.16 3.06
CA LEU A 200 6.76 -11.20 4.51
C LEU A 200 8.22 -11.56 4.77
N ARG A 201 8.86 -10.85 5.71
CA ARG A 201 10.29 -11.02 6.03
C ARG A 201 10.48 -11.51 7.46
N SER A 202 11.66 -11.30 8.02
CA SER A 202 12.03 -11.79 9.35
C SER A 202 11.31 -11.03 10.48
N ASP A 203 11.31 -11.59 11.69
CA ASP A 203 10.87 -10.88 12.90
C ASP A 203 11.60 -9.54 13.10
N GLY A 204 12.89 -9.48 12.73
CA GLY A 204 13.69 -8.26 12.84
C GLY A 204 13.16 -7.16 11.93
N ASP A 205 12.74 -7.51 10.72
CA ASP A 205 12.12 -6.57 9.79
C ASP A 205 10.74 -6.11 10.28
N VAL A 206 9.92 -7.04 10.81
CA VAL A 206 8.62 -6.73 11.42
C VAL A 206 8.76 -5.74 12.58
N GLU A 207 9.74 -5.94 13.47
CA GLU A 207 10.00 -5.01 14.56
C GLU A 207 10.52 -3.67 14.05
N ALA A 208 11.32 -3.64 12.98
CA ALA A 208 11.75 -2.41 12.34
C ALA A 208 10.57 -1.61 11.75
N MET A 209 9.57 -2.29 11.17
CA MET A 209 8.34 -1.64 10.70
C MET A 209 7.57 -0.99 11.85
N LYS A 210 7.38 -1.71 12.97
CA LYS A 210 6.72 -1.16 14.16
C LYS A 210 7.49 0.03 14.74
N ALA A 211 8.83 -0.07 14.80
CA ALA A 211 9.69 1.01 15.28
C ALA A 211 9.64 2.24 14.37
N GLY A 212 9.69 2.04 13.05
CA GLY A 212 9.61 3.11 12.06
C GLY A 212 8.25 3.83 12.06
N LEU A 213 7.16 3.11 12.36
CA LEU A 213 5.85 3.73 12.60
C LEU A 213 5.86 4.60 13.86
N ALA A 214 6.46 4.10 14.94
CA ALA A 214 6.48 4.76 16.25
C ALA A 214 7.40 5.99 16.30
N ASP A 215 8.53 5.97 15.58
CA ASP A 215 9.48 7.10 15.53
C ASP A 215 9.17 8.12 14.42
N GLY A 216 8.17 7.85 13.57
CA GLY A 216 7.74 8.72 12.48
C GLY A 216 8.55 8.58 11.18
N THR A 217 9.51 7.65 11.12
CA THR A 217 10.22 7.30 9.88
C THR A 217 9.25 6.83 8.80
N ILE A 218 8.22 6.07 9.18
CA ILE A 218 7.15 5.62 8.28
C ILE A 218 5.97 6.58 8.39
N ASP A 219 5.53 7.17 7.28
CA ASP A 219 4.55 8.26 7.29
C ASP A 219 3.12 7.77 7.46
N THR A 220 2.76 6.73 6.72
CA THR A 220 1.38 6.29 6.57
C THR A 220 1.27 4.76 6.57
N ILE A 221 0.06 4.25 6.77
CA ILE A 221 -0.26 2.85 6.55
C ILE A 221 -1.12 2.75 5.28
N ALA A 222 -0.85 1.75 4.46
CA ALA A 222 -1.66 1.40 3.30
C ALA A 222 -2.03 -0.09 3.35
N THR A 223 -2.98 -0.53 2.54
CA THR A 223 -3.41 -1.95 2.58
C THR A 223 -2.78 -2.81 1.50
N ASP A 224 -2.38 -2.20 0.39
CA ASP A 224 -2.11 -2.88 -0.89
C ASP A 224 -3.18 -3.96 -1.17
N HIS A 225 -4.41 -3.52 -1.37
CA HIS A 225 -5.52 -4.45 -1.50
C HIS A 225 -5.46 -5.20 -2.84
N ALA A 226 -4.95 -6.42 -2.81
CA ALA A 226 -4.67 -7.24 -4.00
C ALA A 226 -5.55 -8.51 -4.04
N PRO A 227 -6.81 -8.40 -4.49
CA PRO A 227 -7.75 -9.51 -4.54
C PRO A 227 -7.43 -10.50 -5.68
N HIS A 228 -7.37 -11.79 -5.35
CA HIS A 228 -7.24 -12.90 -6.32
C HIS A 228 -8.29 -13.97 -6.11
N THR A 229 -8.59 -14.76 -7.14
CA THR A 229 -9.53 -15.86 -7.00
C THR A 229 -8.95 -17.00 -6.14
N ALA A 230 -9.83 -17.79 -5.51
CA ALA A 230 -9.40 -18.98 -4.78
C ALA A 230 -8.67 -19.99 -5.67
N GLN A 231 -9.02 -20.07 -6.96
CA GLN A 231 -8.37 -20.96 -7.92
C GLN A 231 -6.92 -20.53 -8.20
N GLU A 232 -6.67 -19.24 -8.39
CA GLU A 232 -5.32 -18.72 -8.61
C GLU A 232 -4.44 -18.92 -7.38
N LYS A 233 -4.99 -18.71 -6.18
CA LYS A 233 -4.26 -18.90 -4.91
C LYS A 233 -4.10 -20.37 -4.50
N ALA A 234 -4.79 -21.31 -5.16
CA ALA A 234 -4.62 -22.75 -4.94
C ALA A 234 -3.44 -23.34 -5.73
N LEU A 235 -2.79 -22.56 -6.60
CA LEU A 235 -1.59 -22.98 -7.32
C LEU A 235 -0.39 -23.15 -6.37
N PRO A 236 0.64 -23.91 -6.76
CA PRO A 236 1.91 -23.98 -6.04
C PRO A 236 2.50 -22.59 -5.79
N LEU A 237 3.31 -22.45 -4.73
CA LEU A 237 3.82 -21.16 -4.27
C LEU A 237 4.52 -20.37 -5.39
N GLU A 238 5.29 -21.02 -6.24
CA GLU A 238 6.02 -20.40 -7.35
C GLU A 238 5.11 -19.89 -8.48
N GLN A 239 3.89 -20.45 -8.61
CA GLN A 239 2.95 -20.15 -9.70
C GLN A 239 1.78 -19.27 -9.26
N ALA A 240 1.40 -19.33 -7.98
CA ALA A 240 0.32 -18.51 -7.45
C ALA A 240 0.67 -17.02 -7.53
N PRO A 241 -0.29 -16.13 -7.79
CA PRO A 241 -0.02 -14.71 -7.83
C PRO A 241 0.31 -14.16 -6.43
N PHE A 242 1.12 -13.11 -6.41
CA PHE A 242 1.35 -12.29 -5.23
C PHE A 242 0.11 -11.44 -4.94
N GLY A 243 -0.26 -11.34 -3.66
CA GLY A 243 -1.29 -10.41 -3.22
C GLY A 243 -2.27 -11.05 -2.24
N ILE A 244 -2.77 -10.22 -1.33
CA ILE A 244 -3.79 -10.54 -0.35
C ILE A 244 -4.83 -9.42 -0.24
N VAL A 245 -6.06 -9.74 0.17
CA VAL A 245 -7.02 -8.72 0.59
C VAL A 245 -6.64 -8.13 1.96
N GLY A 246 -7.06 -6.89 2.23
CA GLY A 246 -6.60 -6.12 3.38
C GLY A 246 -7.54 -5.00 3.84
N LEU A 247 -8.40 -4.45 2.97
CA LEU A 247 -9.31 -3.36 3.35
C LEU A 247 -10.16 -3.68 4.60
N GLU A 248 -10.72 -4.88 4.70
CA GLU A 248 -11.67 -5.22 5.76
C GLU A 248 -11.00 -5.61 7.08
N THR A 249 -9.70 -5.91 7.07
CA THR A 249 -8.92 -6.28 8.27
C THR A 249 -7.98 -5.16 8.73
N ALA A 250 -7.70 -4.15 7.89
CA ALA A 250 -6.69 -3.13 8.11
C ALA A 250 -6.79 -2.42 9.47
N ILE A 251 -7.98 -1.93 9.82
CA ILE A 251 -8.20 -1.23 11.10
C ILE A 251 -8.02 -2.20 12.28
N GLY A 252 -8.63 -3.39 12.22
CA GLY A 252 -8.55 -4.36 13.31
C GLY A 252 -7.11 -4.80 13.57
N LEU A 253 -6.33 -5.07 12.52
CA LEU A 253 -4.90 -5.38 12.63
C LEU A 253 -4.13 -4.21 13.24
N SER A 254 -4.36 -3.00 12.76
CA SER A 254 -3.63 -1.82 13.27
C SER A 254 -3.97 -1.54 14.74
N MET A 255 -5.23 -1.64 15.12
CA MET A 255 -5.69 -1.45 16.50
C MET A 255 -5.11 -2.53 17.43
N THR A 256 -5.20 -3.79 17.04
CA THR A 256 -4.71 -4.93 17.84
C THR A 256 -3.19 -4.87 18.02
N ILE A 257 -2.44 -4.67 16.92
CA ILE A 257 -0.99 -4.80 16.93
C ILE A 257 -0.29 -3.51 17.37
N LEU A 258 -0.79 -2.35 16.96
CA LEU A 258 -0.11 -1.07 17.21
C LEU A 258 -0.66 -0.36 18.45
N VAL A 259 -1.98 -0.35 18.67
CA VAL A 259 -2.59 0.39 19.80
C VAL A 259 -2.66 -0.48 21.05
N GLU A 260 -3.35 -1.63 21.00
CA GLU A 260 -3.42 -2.56 22.13
C GLU A 260 -2.02 -3.13 22.47
N GLY A 261 -1.18 -3.35 21.44
CA GLY A 261 0.23 -3.71 21.59
C GLY A 261 1.15 -2.59 22.10
N GLY A 262 0.64 -1.38 22.34
CA GLY A 262 1.38 -0.28 22.99
C GLY A 262 2.48 0.36 22.16
N ARG A 263 2.42 0.26 20.82
CA ARG A 263 3.39 0.87 19.90
C ARG A 263 3.00 2.28 19.46
N LEU A 264 1.70 2.53 19.30
CA LEU A 264 1.13 3.83 18.92
C LEU A 264 -0.05 4.17 19.84
N ASP A 265 -0.35 5.46 19.99
CA ASP A 265 -1.63 5.88 20.50
C ASP A 265 -2.69 5.93 19.38
N LEU A 266 -3.97 5.96 19.77
CA LEU A 266 -5.08 5.99 18.82
C LEU A 266 -5.05 7.22 17.90
N PRO A 267 -4.79 8.46 18.38
CA PRO A 267 -4.68 9.63 17.51
C PRO A 267 -3.62 9.47 16.41
N THR A 268 -2.43 8.94 16.75
CA THR A 268 -1.35 8.73 15.78
C THR A 268 -1.74 7.65 14.78
N LEU A 269 -2.39 6.57 15.22
CA LEU A 269 -2.92 5.57 14.29
C LEU A 269 -3.95 6.18 13.32
N VAL A 270 -4.88 6.99 13.83
CA VAL A 270 -5.88 7.67 13.00
C VAL A 270 -5.19 8.58 11.99
N GLU A 271 -4.18 9.36 12.40
CA GLU A 271 -3.39 10.20 11.50
C GLU A 271 -2.79 9.40 10.35
N LYS A 272 -2.19 8.25 10.63
CA LYS A 272 -1.55 7.37 9.65
C LYS A 272 -2.52 6.71 8.66
N TRP A 273 -3.82 6.68 8.95
CA TRP A 273 -4.85 6.20 8.02
C TRP A 273 -5.64 7.32 7.34
N THR A 274 -5.48 8.58 7.77
CA THR A 274 -6.35 9.69 7.35
C THR A 274 -5.57 10.87 6.81
N TRP A 275 -5.00 11.70 7.68
CA TRP A 275 -4.30 12.93 7.31
C TRP A 275 -3.00 12.65 6.56
N ALA A 276 -2.17 11.72 7.03
CA ALA A 276 -0.88 11.44 6.42
C ALA A 276 -0.98 11.06 4.92
N PRO A 277 -1.79 10.06 4.51
CA PRO A 277 -1.90 9.72 3.09
C PRO A 277 -2.56 10.83 2.26
N ALA A 278 -3.54 11.55 2.83
CA ALA A 278 -4.17 12.69 2.17
C ALA A 278 -3.16 13.83 1.91
N SER A 279 -2.28 14.10 2.87
CA SER A 279 -1.23 15.11 2.74
C SER A 279 -0.19 14.73 1.69
N ILE A 280 0.24 13.47 1.66
CA ILE A 280 1.22 12.96 0.69
C ILE A 280 0.69 13.12 -0.75
N LEU A 281 -0.58 12.79 -0.98
CA LEU A 281 -1.22 12.86 -2.29
C LEU A 281 -1.75 14.28 -2.62
N GLY A 282 -1.67 15.24 -1.69
CA GLY A 282 -2.22 16.59 -1.86
C GLY A 282 -3.75 16.61 -2.04
N LEU A 283 -4.47 15.76 -1.30
CA LEU A 283 -5.90 15.55 -1.41
C LEU A 283 -6.70 16.30 -0.34
N PRO A 284 -7.94 16.73 -0.66
CA PRO A 284 -8.85 17.24 0.36
C PRO A 284 -9.33 16.07 1.23
N GLY A 285 -9.21 16.20 2.55
CA GLY A 285 -9.75 15.21 3.49
C GLY A 285 -8.78 14.85 4.61
N GLY A 286 -9.00 13.68 5.21
CA GLY A 286 -8.19 13.17 6.31
C GLY A 286 -8.33 13.96 7.62
N ARG A 287 -9.34 14.84 7.72
CA ARG A 287 -9.56 15.72 8.88
C ARG A 287 -11.05 15.87 9.16
N LEU A 288 -11.39 15.98 10.45
CA LEU A 288 -12.74 16.33 10.90
C LEU A 288 -12.77 17.80 11.32
N THR A 289 -13.26 18.67 10.44
CA THR A 289 -13.38 20.11 10.70
C THR A 289 -14.76 20.62 10.28
N PRO A 290 -15.41 21.52 11.04
CA PRO A 290 -16.69 22.11 10.65
C PRO A 290 -16.63 22.70 9.24
N GLY A 291 -17.62 22.37 8.40
CA GLY A 291 -17.70 22.82 7.01
C GLY A 291 -16.95 21.96 5.98
N ALA A 292 -16.16 20.98 6.41
CA ALA A 292 -15.61 19.97 5.51
C ALA A 292 -16.69 19.01 5.01
N VAL A 293 -16.37 18.30 3.93
CA VAL A 293 -17.21 17.23 3.40
C VAL A 293 -17.40 16.14 4.46
N GLY A 294 -18.63 15.64 4.61
CA GLY A 294 -18.99 14.61 5.58
C GLY A 294 -18.48 13.22 5.21
N ASP A 295 -17.15 13.06 5.11
CA ASP A 295 -16.47 11.77 4.96
C ASP A 295 -16.00 11.32 6.36
N VAL A 296 -16.73 10.39 6.95
CA VAL A 296 -16.59 10.01 8.37
C VAL A 296 -16.70 8.50 8.52
N THR A 297 -15.90 7.93 9.42
CA THR A 297 -16.04 6.54 9.86
C THR A 297 -16.35 6.52 11.35
N ILE A 298 -17.35 5.73 11.73
CA ILE A 298 -17.63 5.42 13.13
C ILE A 298 -16.87 4.14 13.46
N LEU A 299 -15.91 4.28 14.36
CA LEU A 299 -15.07 3.20 14.86
C LEU A 299 -15.58 2.78 16.24
N ASP A 300 -15.84 1.50 16.44
CA ASP A 300 -15.93 0.90 17.77
C ASP A 300 -14.54 0.36 18.13
N PRO A 301 -13.80 1.01 19.05
CA PRO A 301 -12.44 0.60 19.40
C PRO A 301 -12.41 -0.61 20.34
N GLU A 302 -13.52 -1.00 20.96
CA GLU A 302 -13.58 -2.12 21.93
C GLU A 302 -14.17 -3.39 21.31
N CYS A 303 -14.78 -3.29 20.12
CA CYS A 303 -15.32 -4.41 19.38
C CYS A 303 -14.25 -5.50 19.18
N ARG A 304 -14.48 -6.68 19.76
CA ARG A 304 -13.67 -7.88 19.52
C ARG A 304 -14.37 -8.76 18.50
N TRP A 305 -13.62 -9.22 17.50
CA TRP A 305 -14.16 -10.02 16.41
C TRP A 305 -13.11 -10.96 15.84
N THR A 306 -13.55 -12.10 15.34
CA THR A 306 -12.69 -13.06 14.65
C THR A 306 -12.77 -12.84 13.15
N VAL A 307 -11.63 -12.84 12.47
CA VAL A 307 -11.59 -12.69 11.01
C VAL A 307 -12.24 -13.89 10.34
N ASP A 308 -13.37 -13.64 9.68
CA ASP A 308 -14.08 -14.60 8.84
C ASP A 308 -14.14 -14.08 7.38
N PRO A 309 -13.31 -14.63 6.47
CA PRO A 309 -13.34 -14.24 5.06
C PRO A 309 -14.69 -14.50 4.38
N ALA A 310 -15.53 -15.41 4.89
CA ALA A 310 -16.86 -15.64 4.33
C ALA A 310 -17.82 -14.45 4.54
N ALA A 311 -17.51 -13.56 5.50
CA ALA A 311 -18.27 -12.34 5.78
C ALA A 311 -17.76 -11.12 5.00
N PHE A 312 -16.69 -11.25 4.20
CA PHE A 312 -16.12 -10.13 3.46
C PHE A 312 -17.05 -9.63 2.36
N CYS A 313 -17.08 -8.31 2.20
CA CYS A 313 -17.73 -7.64 1.07
C CYS A 313 -16.89 -7.74 -0.21
N SER A 314 -15.57 -7.91 -0.09
CA SER A 314 -14.70 -8.18 -1.24
C SER A 314 -15.13 -9.46 -1.97
N LYS A 315 -14.94 -9.48 -3.30
CA LYS A 315 -15.15 -10.71 -4.09
C LYS A 315 -14.13 -11.80 -3.76
N SER A 316 -13.01 -11.40 -3.19
CA SER A 316 -11.90 -12.29 -2.86
C SER A 316 -11.77 -12.48 -1.35
N THR A 317 -11.30 -13.68 -0.99
CA THR A 317 -11.05 -14.13 0.37
C THR A 317 -9.59 -14.54 0.59
N ASN A 318 -8.67 -14.12 -0.30
CA ASN A 318 -7.24 -14.44 -0.22
C ASN A 318 -6.55 -13.70 0.93
N THR A 319 -6.66 -14.21 2.16
CA THR A 319 -6.07 -13.60 3.34
C THR A 319 -5.42 -14.62 4.27
N PRO A 320 -4.25 -14.31 4.86
CA PRO A 320 -3.61 -15.15 5.86
C PRO A 320 -4.17 -14.96 7.28
N PHE A 321 -5.12 -14.03 7.46
CA PHE A 321 -5.62 -13.64 8.79
C PHE A 321 -6.83 -14.44 9.28
N VAL A 322 -7.28 -15.46 8.53
CA VAL A 322 -8.47 -16.25 8.88
C VAL A 322 -8.37 -16.83 10.30
N GLY A 323 -9.43 -16.65 11.09
CA GLY A 323 -9.51 -17.14 12.45
C GLY A 323 -8.74 -16.32 13.49
N MET A 324 -8.11 -15.22 13.10
CA MET A 324 -7.43 -14.31 14.04
C MET A 324 -8.45 -13.46 14.80
N ASP A 325 -8.26 -13.32 16.11
CA ASP A 325 -9.04 -12.39 16.92
C ASP A 325 -8.44 -10.97 16.85
N LEU A 326 -9.28 -10.01 16.50
CA LEU A 326 -8.94 -8.60 16.35
C LEU A 326 -9.79 -7.74 17.28
N VAL A 327 -9.23 -6.59 17.65
CA VAL A 327 -9.91 -5.51 18.37
C VAL A 327 -10.03 -4.29 17.48
N GLY A 328 -11.12 -3.56 17.61
CA GLY A 328 -11.40 -2.35 16.84
C GLY A 328 -12.01 -2.67 15.49
N ARG A 329 -13.13 -2.03 15.18
CA ARG A 329 -13.84 -2.25 13.92
C ARG A 329 -14.61 -1.02 13.47
N ALA A 330 -14.60 -0.76 12.16
CA ALA A 330 -15.49 0.23 11.56
C ALA A 330 -16.92 -0.31 11.57
N VAL A 331 -17.83 0.38 12.26
CA VAL A 331 -19.25 -0.02 12.39
C VAL A 331 -20.16 0.79 11.46
N ALA A 332 -19.70 1.96 10.99
CA ALA A 332 -20.37 2.69 9.92
C ALA A 332 -19.38 3.54 9.14
N THR A 333 -19.65 3.73 7.85
CA THR A 333 -18.84 4.57 6.95
C THR A 333 -19.76 5.51 6.19
N ILE A 334 -19.43 6.78 6.20
CA ILE A 334 -20.21 7.90 5.67
C ILE A 334 -19.36 8.61 4.63
N VAL A 335 -19.90 8.85 3.44
CA VAL A 335 -19.23 9.58 2.36
C VAL A 335 -20.15 10.69 1.89
N ALA A 336 -19.66 11.92 1.89
CA ALA A 336 -20.42 13.12 1.56
C ALA A 336 -21.78 13.22 2.32
N GLY A 337 -21.80 12.80 3.59
CA GLY A 337 -22.99 12.80 4.43
C GLY A 337 -23.96 11.64 4.20
N GLN A 338 -23.65 10.69 3.31
CA GLN A 338 -24.46 9.49 3.08
C GLN A 338 -23.82 8.28 3.74
N ILE A 339 -24.61 7.50 4.49
CA ILE A 339 -24.16 6.22 5.05
C ILE A 339 -24.01 5.23 3.87
N VAL A 340 -22.77 4.82 3.59
CA VAL A 340 -22.42 3.88 2.51
C VAL A 340 -22.12 2.48 3.02
N TYR A 341 -21.95 2.33 4.33
CA TYR A 341 -21.85 1.05 5.03
C TYR A 341 -22.33 1.23 6.47
N GLN A 342 -23.01 0.21 6.99
CA GLN A 342 -23.38 0.08 8.39
C GLN A 342 -23.33 -1.41 8.74
N ASP A 343 -22.58 -1.74 9.79
CA ASP A 343 -22.46 -3.10 10.28
C ASP A 343 -23.79 -3.51 10.94
N GLY A 344 -24.22 -4.75 10.70
CA GLY A 344 -25.47 -5.28 11.25
C GLY A 344 -25.37 -5.72 12.71
N LEU A 345 -24.17 -5.62 13.31
CA LEU A 345 -23.84 -6.16 14.62
C LEU A 345 -24.04 -5.17 15.79
N CYS A 346 -24.29 -3.88 15.51
CA CYS A 346 -24.57 -2.88 16.55
C CYS A 346 -26.06 -2.50 16.53
N SER A 347 -26.86 -3.22 17.33
CA SER A 347 -28.22 -2.86 17.72
C SER A 347 -28.32 -2.44 19.18
#